data_AF-A0A942BB08-F1
#
_entry.id   AF-A0A942BB08-F1
#
_cell.length_a   1.000
_cell.length_b   1.000
_cell.length_c   1.000
_cell.angle_alpha   90.00
_cell.angle_beta   90.00
_cell.angle_gamma   90.00
#
_symmetry.space_group_name_H-M   'P 1'
#
loop_
_entity.id
_entity.type
_entity.pdbx_description
1 polymer ?
#
loop_
_entity_poly.entity_id
_entity_poly.type
_entity_poly.pdbx_seq_one_letter_code
_entity_poly.pdbx_strand_id
1 'polypeptide(L)'
;MITAAASLFLALGFQEVAPTVAFKVESFKKDVVKGTVTVSIPQGWHAYQNPPKDEYENPLTLTAKTKGFKLAKIIYPKGEPMTSFGTDTLVYQGDVKIPFEGKIEKALQPKKGVYSVDFDISYQICNESTCKPPSSVKATLNIKVGK
;
A
#
# COMPACT_ATOMS: atom_id res chain seq x y z
N MET A 1 19.08 40.19 -31.33
CA MET A 1 19.33 38.74 -31.31
C MET A 1 19.60 38.36 -29.86
N ILE A 2 18.67 37.67 -29.19
CA ILE A 2 18.87 37.15 -27.84
C ILE A 2 18.61 35.65 -27.93
N THR A 3 19.67 34.87 -27.86
CA THR A 3 19.65 33.42 -27.79
C THR A 3 19.17 32.99 -26.41
N ALA A 4 18.00 32.36 -26.33
CA ALA A 4 17.56 31.67 -25.14
C ALA A 4 18.30 30.33 -25.04
N ALA A 5 19.17 30.19 -24.04
CA ALA A 5 19.73 28.90 -23.66
C ALA A 5 18.65 28.12 -22.91
N ALA A 6 18.17 27.02 -23.51
CA ALA A 6 17.30 26.08 -22.84
C ALA A 6 18.14 25.26 -21.85
N SER A 7 17.96 25.51 -20.56
CA SER A 7 18.55 24.70 -19.49
C SER A 7 17.93 23.31 -19.52
N LEU A 8 18.70 22.34 -20.01
CA LEU A 8 18.38 20.92 -19.92
C LEU A 8 18.59 20.48 -18.46
N PHE A 9 17.52 20.44 -17.68
CA PHE A 9 17.54 19.75 -16.39
C PHE A 9 17.70 18.25 -16.65
N LEU A 10 18.93 17.74 -16.55
CA LEU A 10 19.15 16.30 -16.36
C LEU A 10 18.62 15.96 -14.96
N ALA A 11 17.39 15.47 -14.88
CA ALA A 11 16.95 14.71 -13.73
C ALA A 11 17.78 13.41 -13.69
N LEU A 12 18.86 13.41 -12.90
CA LEU A 12 19.54 12.20 -12.46
C LEU A 12 18.56 11.42 -11.56
N GLY A 13 17.62 10.72 -12.20
CA GLY A 13 16.63 9.91 -11.51
C GLY A 13 17.30 8.72 -10.87
N PHE A 14 17.48 8.76 -9.55
CA PHE A 14 17.41 7.54 -8.76
C PHE A 14 16.05 6.92 -9.08
N GLN A 15 16.03 5.82 -9.84
CA GLN A 15 14.80 5.05 -10.00
C GLN A 15 14.42 4.55 -8.61
N GLU A 16 13.44 5.21 -8.00
CA GLU A 16 12.95 4.84 -6.68
C GLU A 16 12.20 3.52 -6.81
N VAL A 17 12.84 2.44 -6.35
CA VAL A 17 12.22 1.11 -6.33
C VAL A 17 11.18 1.11 -5.21
N ALA A 18 9.92 1.13 -5.58
CA ALA A 18 8.78 1.13 -4.67
C ALA A 18 7.69 0.16 -5.15
N PRO A 19 6.92 -0.45 -4.24
CA PRO A 19 5.71 -1.18 -4.60
C PRO A 19 4.68 -0.28 -5.28
N THR A 20 3.85 -0.89 -6.12
CA THR A 20 2.65 -0.23 -6.65
C THR A 20 1.40 -0.75 -5.96
N VAL A 21 0.33 0.05 -5.97
CA VAL A 21 -0.89 -0.25 -5.21
C VAL A 21 -2.11 -0.08 -6.10
N ALA A 22 -2.98 -1.09 -6.09
CA ALA A 22 -4.28 -1.06 -6.75
C ALA A 22 -5.38 -1.51 -5.80
N PHE A 23 -6.51 -0.80 -5.82
CA PHE A 23 -7.69 -1.19 -5.05
C PHE A 23 -8.79 -1.77 -5.92
N LYS A 24 -9.49 -2.76 -5.38
CA LYS A 24 -10.75 -3.25 -5.91
C LYS A 24 -11.83 -3.20 -4.83
N VAL A 25 -12.90 -2.46 -5.08
CA VAL A 25 -14.11 -2.52 -4.26
C VAL A 25 -14.91 -3.75 -4.68
N GLU A 26 -15.20 -4.61 -3.71
CA GLU A 26 -15.99 -5.83 -3.94
C GLU A 26 -17.46 -5.58 -3.61
N SER A 27 -17.73 -4.84 -2.54
CA SER A 27 -19.08 -4.43 -2.21
C SER A 27 -19.11 -3.18 -1.34
N PHE A 28 -20.19 -2.42 -1.46
CA PHE A 28 -20.55 -1.34 -0.56
C PHE A 28 -22.02 -1.48 -0.16
N LYS A 29 -22.29 -1.71 1.13
CA LYS A 29 -23.64 -1.92 1.65
C LYS A 29 -23.83 -1.10 2.91
N LYS A 30 -24.84 -0.21 2.89
CA LYS A 30 -25.10 0.78 3.94
C LYS A 30 -23.86 1.66 4.15
N ASP A 31 -23.06 1.36 5.17
CA ASP A 31 -21.84 2.06 5.59
C ASP A 31 -20.60 1.16 5.55
N VAL A 32 -20.73 -0.11 5.13
CA VAL A 32 -19.64 -1.09 5.10
C VAL A 32 -19.10 -1.28 3.69
N VAL A 33 -17.79 -1.14 3.54
CA VAL A 33 -17.04 -1.35 2.31
C VAL A 33 -16.21 -2.62 2.48
N LYS A 34 -16.31 -3.54 1.52
CA LYS A 34 -15.39 -4.67 1.38
C LYS A 34 -14.59 -4.49 0.12
N GLY A 35 -13.29 -4.73 0.22
CA GLY A 35 -12.41 -4.63 -0.92
C GLY A 35 -11.11 -5.38 -0.71
N THR A 36 -10.30 -5.39 -1.75
CA THR A 36 -8.94 -5.93 -1.73
C THR A 36 -8.00 -4.83 -2.18
N VAL A 37 -6.91 -4.63 -1.44
CA VAL A 37 -5.73 -3.91 -1.92
C VAL A 37 -4.74 -4.93 -2.47
N THR A 38 -4.24 -4.69 -3.68
CA THR A 38 -3.14 -5.45 -4.26
C THR A 38 -1.90 -4.56 -4.19
N VAL A 39 -0.88 -5.04 -3.49
CA VAL A 39 0.43 -4.40 -3.41
C VAL A 39 1.39 -5.22 -4.26
N SER A 40 1.89 -4.65 -5.34
CA SER A 40 2.81 -5.33 -6.25
C SER A 40 4.25 -4.94 -5.91
N ILE A 41 4.99 -5.88 -5.34
CA ILE A 41 6.39 -5.73 -4.95
C ILE A 41 7.28 -5.89 -6.18
N PRO A 42 8.25 -4.98 -6.43
CA PRO A 42 9.12 -5.06 -7.59
C PRO A 42 9.88 -6.39 -7.65
N GLN A 43 10.11 -6.90 -8.86
CA GLN A 43 10.86 -8.15 -9.06
C GLN A 43 12.27 -8.06 -8.45
N GLY A 44 12.70 -9.13 -7.78
CA GLY A 44 13.99 -9.19 -7.08
C GLY A 44 13.98 -8.49 -5.71
N TRP A 45 12.82 -8.01 -5.26
CA TRP A 45 12.63 -7.44 -3.93
C TRP A 45 11.55 -8.20 -3.17
N HIS A 46 11.63 -8.12 -1.85
CA HIS A 46 10.65 -8.68 -0.92
C HIS A 46 10.30 -7.67 0.17
N ALA A 47 9.07 -7.76 0.69
CA ALA A 47 8.63 -7.04 1.89
C ALA A 47 8.43 -8.02 3.04
N TYR A 48 8.63 -7.60 4.28
CA TYR A 48 8.34 -8.45 5.44
C TYR A 48 6.84 -8.71 5.62
N GLN A 49 6.50 -9.94 6.00
CA GLN A 49 5.13 -10.35 6.32
C GLN A 49 4.55 -9.50 7.45
N ASN A 50 3.23 -9.35 7.50
CA ASN A 50 2.50 -8.88 8.68
C ASN A 50 1.56 -9.99 9.23
N PRO A 51 1.62 -10.36 10.52
CA PRO A 51 2.61 -9.91 11.50
C PRO A 51 4.03 -10.33 11.12
N PRO A 52 5.04 -9.52 11.49
CA PRO A 52 6.43 -9.87 11.25
C PRO A 52 6.84 -11.04 12.14
N LYS A 53 7.93 -11.71 11.76
CA LYS A 53 8.47 -12.79 12.59
C LYS A 53 9.32 -12.24 13.73
N ASP A 54 9.96 -11.10 13.49
CA ASP A 54 10.81 -10.39 14.45
C ASP A 54 10.37 -8.94 14.61
N GLU A 55 10.56 -8.35 15.80
CA GLU A 55 10.15 -6.96 16.10
C GLU A 55 10.95 -5.89 15.33
N TYR A 56 12.14 -6.22 14.84
CA TYR A 56 12.99 -5.31 14.06
C TYR A 56 12.61 -5.28 12.57
N GLU A 57 11.74 -6.19 12.12
CA GLU A 57 11.22 -6.20 10.75
C GLU A 57 10.12 -5.15 10.61
N ASN A 58 10.23 -4.29 9.60
CA ASN A 58 9.19 -3.30 9.29
C ASN A 58 8.22 -3.90 8.26
N PRO A 59 7.02 -4.36 8.67
CA PRO A 59 6.18 -5.20 7.83
C PRO A 59 5.33 -4.37 6.86
N LEU A 60 4.79 -5.04 5.85
CA LEU A 60 3.77 -4.45 4.98
C LEU A 60 2.47 -4.20 5.76
N THR A 61 2.06 -2.93 5.90
CA THR A 61 0.85 -2.54 6.64
C THR A 61 -0.05 -1.62 5.84
N LEU A 62 -1.36 -1.77 6.05
CA LEU A 62 -2.41 -0.94 5.45
C LEU A 62 -3.04 -0.05 6.52
N THR A 63 -2.99 1.27 6.34
CA THR A 63 -3.61 2.26 7.24
C THR A 63 -4.52 3.20 6.47
N ALA A 64 -5.75 3.40 6.93
CA ALA A 64 -6.63 4.45 6.40
C ALA A 64 -6.35 5.80 7.09
N LYS A 65 -6.32 6.88 6.31
CA LYS A 65 -6.02 8.25 6.77
C LYS A 65 -7.23 9.19 6.73
N THR A 66 -8.25 8.86 5.96
CA THR A 66 -9.45 9.69 5.84
C THR A 66 -10.28 9.67 7.13
N LYS A 67 -10.54 10.86 7.68
CA LYS A 67 -11.45 11.03 8.82
C LYS A 67 -12.83 10.49 8.47
N GLY A 68 -13.41 9.71 9.39
CA GLY A 68 -14.71 9.07 9.19
C GLY A 68 -14.65 7.73 8.48
N PHE A 69 -13.47 7.26 8.06
CA PHE A 69 -13.29 5.89 7.58
C PHE A 69 -12.45 5.08 8.58
N LYS A 70 -12.96 3.92 9.00
CA LYS A 70 -12.25 3.02 9.93
C LYS A 70 -12.13 1.64 9.32
N LEU A 71 -10.92 1.09 9.33
CA LEU A 71 -10.69 -0.32 9.00
C LEU A 71 -11.20 -1.19 10.15
N ALA A 72 -12.19 -2.03 9.87
CA ALA A 72 -12.79 -2.96 10.82
C ALA A 72 -12.13 -4.33 10.77
N LYS A 73 -11.60 -4.73 9.60
CA LYS A 73 -10.86 -5.98 9.42
C LYS A 73 -9.82 -5.82 8.32
N ILE A 74 -8.65 -6.42 8.52
CA ILE A 74 -7.60 -6.55 7.50
C ILE A 74 -7.11 -7.99 7.56
N ILE A 75 -6.97 -8.65 6.41
CA ILE A 75 -6.50 -10.03 6.31
C ILE A 75 -5.22 -10.03 5.50
N TYR A 76 -4.10 -10.20 6.17
CA TYR A 76 -2.81 -10.38 5.51
C TYR A 76 -2.65 -11.86 5.12
N PRO A 77 -2.24 -12.18 3.89
CA PRO A 77 -1.96 -13.56 3.50
C PRO A 77 -0.74 -14.09 4.26
N LYS A 78 -0.58 -15.42 4.30
CA LYS A 78 0.67 -16.00 4.79
C LYS A 78 1.79 -15.75 3.77
N GLY A 79 2.91 -15.22 4.24
CA GLY A 79 4.13 -15.02 3.48
C GLY A 79 4.92 -16.31 3.25
N GLU A 80 5.93 -16.21 2.40
CA GLU A 80 6.82 -17.30 2.03
C GLU A 80 8.03 -17.33 2.96
N PRO A 81 8.50 -18.52 3.39
CA PRO A 81 9.72 -18.64 4.16
C PRO A 81 10.93 -18.23 3.32
N MET A 82 11.81 -17.41 3.92
CA MET A 82 13.07 -16.97 3.32
C MET A 82 14.12 -16.79 4.41
N THR A 83 15.38 -17.08 4.11
CA THR A 83 16.51 -16.62 4.93
C THR A 83 16.97 -15.27 4.41
N SER A 84 16.72 -14.20 5.17
CA SER A 84 17.07 -12.82 4.83
C SER A 84 18.15 -12.35 5.81
N PHE A 85 19.30 -11.92 5.29
CA PHE A 85 20.46 -11.48 6.11
C PHE A 85 20.89 -12.47 7.20
N GLY A 86 20.82 -13.77 6.90
CA GLY A 86 21.22 -14.84 7.83
C GLY A 86 20.16 -15.23 8.86
N THR A 87 18.96 -14.65 8.80
CA THR A 87 17.85 -14.97 9.70
C THR A 87 16.65 -15.48 8.90
N ASP A 88 16.05 -16.56 9.36
CA ASP A 88 14.81 -17.07 8.77
C ASP A 88 13.65 -16.13 9.08
N THR A 89 12.88 -15.75 8.07
CA THR A 89 11.74 -14.83 8.15
C THR A 89 10.58 -15.32 7.25
N LEU A 90 9.49 -14.56 7.21
CA LEU A 90 8.39 -14.71 6.26
C LEU A 90 8.27 -13.42 5.45
N VAL A 91 8.22 -13.55 4.13
CA VAL A 91 8.24 -12.41 3.21
C VAL A 91 7.11 -12.48 2.18
N TYR A 92 6.86 -11.35 1.56
CA TYR A 92 6.02 -11.25 0.39
C TYR A 92 6.86 -10.90 -0.84
N GLN A 93 6.54 -11.53 -1.97
CA GLN A 93 7.11 -11.25 -3.29
C GLN A 93 5.98 -11.12 -4.31
N GLY A 94 6.18 -10.31 -5.35
CA GLY A 94 5.17 -10.08 -6.38
C GLY A 94 3.88 -9.47 -5.82
N ASP A 95 2.73 -9.99 -6.23
CA ASP A 95 1.41 -9.44 -5.88
C ASP A 95 0.90 -9.95 -4.53
N VAL A 96 0.76 -9.03 -3.57
CA VAL A 96 0.17 -9.29 -2.26
C VAL A 96 -1.27 -8.80 -2.24
N LYS A 97 -2.22 -9.72 -2.14
CA LYS A 97 -3.65 -9.39 -2.04
C LYS A 97 -4.08 -9.37 -0.57
N ILE A 98 -4.49 -8.20 -0.10
CA ILE A 98 -4.90 -7.96 1.29
C ILE A 98 -6.38 -7.55 1.29
N PRO A 99 -7.29 -8.50 1.58
CA PRO A 99 -8.69 -8.18 1.81
C PRO A 99 -8.88 -7.30 3.05
N PHE A 100 -9.79 -6.35 2.97
CA PHE A 100 -10.17 -5.50 4.08
C PHE A 100 -11.68 -5.27 4.14
N GLU A 101 -12.15 -4.97 5.35
CA GLU A 101 -13.47 -4.41 5.62
C GLU A 101 -13.28 -3.05 6.29
N GLY A 102 -13.92 -2.02 5.74
CA GLY A 102 -13.93 -0.68 6.30
C GLY A 102 -15.34 -0.16 6.52
N LYS A 103 -15.48 0.80 7.44
CA LYS A 103 -16.75 1.44 7.79
C LYS A 103 -16.66 2.94 7.61
N ILE A 104 -17.66 3.53 6.97
CA ILE A 104 -17.85 4.97 6.84
C ILE A 104 -18.75 5.45 7.99
N GLU A 105 -18.34 6.46 8.72
CA GLU A 105 -19.18 7.10 9.72
C GLU A 105 -20.39 7.74 9.04
N LYS A 106 -21.61 7.37 9.48
CA LYS A 106 -22.87 7.78 8.83
C LYS A 106 -23.00 9.29 8.65
N ALA A 107 -22.51 10.09 9.59
CA ALA A 107 -22.57 11.56 9.53
C ALA A 107 -21.69 12.15 8.41
N LEU A 108 -20.67 11.41 7.96
CA LEU A 108 -19.73 11.81 6.93
C LEU A 108 -19.95 11.06 5.62
N GLN A 109 -20.94 10.16 5.58
CA GLN A 109 -21.31 9.41 4.38
C GLN A 109 -22.15 10.29 3.44
N PRO A 110 -21.71 10.53 2.20
CA PRO A 110 -22.51 11.26 1.23
C PRO A 110 -23.77 10.48 0.85
N LYS A 111 -24.86 11.17 0.47
CA LYS A 111 -26.08 10.50 0.02
C LYS A 111 -25.94 9.87 -1.37
N LYS A 112 -25.15 10.52 -2.24
CA LYS A 112 -24.82 10.08 -3.61
C LYS A 112 -23.44 10.63 -3.99
N GLY A 113 -22.76 9.98 -4.95
CA GLY A 113 -21.50 10.46 -5.53
C GLY A 113 -20.32 9.52 -5.26
N VAL A 114 -19.12 10.08 -5.11
CA VAL A 114 -17.90 9.34 -4.79
C VAL A 114 -17.43 9.73 -3.40
N TYR A 115 -17.12 8.73 -2.57
CA TYR A 115 -16.43 8.89 -1.30
C TYR A 115 -15.00 8.37 -1.45
N SER A 116 -14.02 9.27 -1.31
CA SER A 116 -12.60 8.95 -1.45
C SER A 116 -11.96 8.67 -0.10
N VAL A 117 -11.18 7.60 -0.03
CA VAL A 117 -10.46 7.18 1.17
C VAL A 117 -8.98 7.09 0.84
N ASP A 118 -8.17 7.86 1.54
CA ASP A 118 -6.73 7.85 1.44
C ASP A 118 -6.15 6.78 2.37
N PHE A 119 -5.18 6.05 1.85
CA PHE A 119 -4.45 5.00 2.55
C PHE A 119 -2.95 5.27 2.47
N ASP A 120 -2.26 4.92 3.55
CA ASP A 120 -0.83 4.70 3.55
C ASP A 120 -0.57 3.19 3.58
N ILE A 121 0.24 2.72 2.64
CA ILE A 121 0.77 1.36 2.60
C ILE A 121 2.23 1.46 3.02
N SER A 122 2.52 1.19 4.29
CA SER A 122 3.88 1.26 4.84
C SER A 122 4.58 -0.08 4.67
N TYR A 123 5.88 -0.05 4.40
CA TYR A 123 6.70 -1.23 4.18
C TYR A 123 8.18 -0.93 4.38
N GLN A 124 8.97 -1.99 4.52
CA GLN A 124 10.37 -1.98 4.16
C GLN A 124 10.61 -3.11 3.16
N ILE A 125 11.28 -2.78 2.05
CA ILE A 125 11.68 -3.78 1.06
C ILE A 125 13.18 -4.00 1.07
N CYS A 126 13.56 -5.25 0.88
CA CYS A 126 14.95 -5.68 0.75
C CYS A 126 15.12 -6.51 -0.52
N ASN A 127 16.35 -6.63 -0.97
CA ASN A 127 16.79 -7.62 -1.94
C ASN A 127 17.87 -8.50 -1.30
N GLU A 128 18.58 -9.31 -2.10
CA GLU A 128 19.62 -10.22 -1.61
C GLU A 128 20.81 -9.55 -0.90
N SER A 129 21.03 -8.24 -1.14
CA SER A 129 22.22 -7.54 -0.66
C SER A 129 21.93 -6.35 0.25
N THR A 130 20.72 -5.77 0.20
CA THR A 130 20.42 -4.53 0.92
C THR A 130 18.94 -4.37 1.23
N CYS A 131 18.64 -3.59 2.27
CA CYS A 131 17.31 -3.09 2.56
C CYS A 131 17.23 -1.60 2.26
N LYS A 132 16.10 -1.16 1.70
CA LYS A 132 15.77 0.27 1.68
C LYS A 132 15.34 0.74 3.07
N PRO A 133 15.46 2.04 3.37
CA PRO A 133 14.80 2.60 4.54
C PRO A 133 13.29 2.31 4.51
N PRO A 134 12.62 2.16 5.67
CA PRO A 134 11.17 2.08 5.74
C PRO A 134 10.52 3.28 5.03
N SER A 135 9.47 3.01 4.25
CA SER A 135 8.76 4.02 3.47
C SER A 135 7.28 3.68 3.35
N SER A 136 6.51 4.53 2.68
CA SER A 136 5.11 4.26 2.38
C SER A 136 4.70 4.74 0.98
N VAL A 137 3.76 4.01 0.38
CA VAL A 137 3.06 4.43 -0.84
C VAL A 137 1.69 4.94 -0.43
N LYS A 138 1.36 6.15 -0.88
CA LYS A 138 0.04 6.74 -0.71
C LYS A 138 -0.87 6.29 -1.85
N ALA A 139 -2.09 5.88 -1.51
CA ALA A 139 -3.07 5.47 -2.52
C ALA A 139 -4.48 5.85 -2.09
N THR A 140 -5.32 6.18 -3.06
CA THR A 140 -6.71 6.59 -2.81
C THR A 140 -7.67 5.56 -3.38
N LEU A 141 -8.62 5.12 -2.55
CA LEU A 141 -9.75 4.30 -2.95
C LEU A 141 -10.98 5.18 -3.18
N ASN A 142 -11.57 5.08 -4.37
CA ASN A 142 -12.81 5.76 -4.70
C ASN A 142 -14.01 4.80 -4.57
N ILE A 143 -14.93 5.09 -3.65
CA ILE A 143 -16.14 4.30 -3.41
C ILE A 143 -17.33 5.04 -4.02
N LYS A 144 -18.05 4.40 -4.95
CA LYS A 144 -19.31 4.93 -5.47
C LYS A 144 -20.41 4.73 -4.44
N VAL A 145 -21.06 5.83 -4.05
CA VAL A 145 -22.15 5.88 -3.08
C VAL A 145 -23.44 6.29 -3.80
N GLY A 146 -24.53 5.56 -3.53
CA GLY A 146 -25.80 5.74 -4.23
C GLY A 146 -25.88 4.97 -5.57
N LYS A 147 -27.12 4.72 -6.01
CA LYS A 147 -27.42 4.41 -7.41
C LYS A 147 -27.58 5.71 -8.19
#